data_AF-A0A424NPU2-F1
#
_entry.id   AF-A0A424NPU2-F1
#
_cell.length_a   1.000
_cell.length_b   1.000
_cell.length_c   1.000
_cell.angle_alpha   90.00
_cell.angle_beta   90.00
_cell.angle_gamma   90.00
#
_symmetry.space_group_name_H-M   'P 1'
#
loop_
_entity.id
_entity.type
_entity.pdbx_description
1 polymer ?
#
loop_
_entity_poly.entity_id
_entity_poly.type
_entity_poly.pdbx_seq_one_letter_code
_entity_poly.pdbx_strand_id
1 'polypeptide(L)'
;MIKRRTLLKTFAQMGALPLLGLPSLSRGLISDGYAGPLLLQIQAEGGWDVTSYVDPKVNQPGEKVITNWSKSSEPGLAGGISFAPFANNADFFQRHHKKMLVINGIDMQTNSHSTGVLHNWSGRNAEGFPALTALFSAHHSPKAAMPYINFGGFGSTQNVVRFTRLQDNPEQLGRVLEPNLSGYHTPNQYNDYDGPTYFREA
;
A
#
# COMPACT_ATOMS: atom_id res chain seq x y z
N MET A 1 -42.55 36.79 1.26
CA MET A 1 -41.73 35.97 2.17
C MET A 1 -41.87 34.50 1.75
N ILE A 2 -40.82 33.89 1.20
CA ILE A 2 -40.88 32.50 0.72
C ILE A 2 -41.01 31.56 1.92
N LYS A 3 -42.00 30.66 1.90
CA LYS A 3 -42.17 29.64 2.95
C LYS A 3 -41.01 28.64 2.88
N ARG A 4 -40.36 28.37 4.02
CA ARG A 4 -39.22 27.43 4.17
C ARG A 4 -39.43 26.10 3.43
N ARG A 5 -40.64 25.54 3.49
CA ARG A 5 -41.02 24.28 2.82
C ARG A 5 -40.97 24.41 1.30
N THR A 6 -41.35 25.55 0.75
CA THR A 6 -41.30 25.79 -0.70
C THR A 6 -39.85 25.84 -1.15
N LEU A 7 -38.99 26.60 -0.45
CA LEU A 7 -37.55 26.67 -0.72
C LEU A 7 -36.87 25.31 -0.72
N LEU A 8 -37.13 24.48 0.30
CA LEU A 8 -36.57 23.13 0.42
C LEU A 8 -37.06 22.19 -0.70
N LYS A 9 -38.32 22.32 -1.14
CA LYS A 9 -38.84 21.56 -2.28
C LYS A 9 -38.19 21.98 -3.58
N THR A 10 -37.95 23.28 -3.80
CA THR A 10 -37.27 23.75 -5.01
C THR A 10 -35.82 23.27 -5.06
N PHE A 11 -35.08 23.31 -3.94
CA PHE A 11 -33.71 22.78 -3.90
C PHE A 11 -33.65 21.27 -4.12
N ALA A 12 -34.61 20.50 -3.57
CA ALA A 12 -34.69 19.06 -3.82
C ALA A 12 -35.01 18.74 -5.30
N GLN A 13 -35.84 19.56 -5.95
CA GLN A 13 -36.19 19.39 -7.37
C GLN A 13 -35.06 19.84 -8.31
N MET A 14 -34.29 20.86 -7.94
CA MET A 14 -33.10 21.31 -8.70
C MET A 14 -31.90 20.37 -8.49
N GLY A 15 -31.80 19.68 -7.36
CA GLY A 15 -30.80 18.64 -7.12
C GLY A 15 -31.02 17.35 -7.92
N ALA A 16 -32.18 17.21 -8.58
CA ALA A 16 -32.55 16.07 -9.40
C ALA A 16 -32.34 16.33 -10.91
N LEU A 17 -31.46 17.26 -11.29
CA LEU A 17 -30.81 17.20 -12.60
C LEU A 17 -29.67 16.20 -12.49
N PRO A 18 -29.81 14.95 -12.99
CA PRO A 18 -28.62 14.20 -13.31
C PRO A 18 -27.98 15.00 -14.44
N LEU A 19 -26.86 15.67 -14.16
CA LEU A 19 -25.87 15.87 -15.19
C LEU A 19 -25.57 14.46 -15.70
N LEU A 20 -26.24 14.10 -16.79
CA LEU A 20 -26.15 12.81 -17.44
C LEU A 20 -24.68 12.48 -17.56
N GLY A 21 -24.30 11.42 -16.87
CA GLY A 21 -22.96 10.88 -16.93
C GLY A 21 -22.67 10.53 -18.37
N LEU A 22 -21.74 11.26 -18.97
CA LEU A 22 -20.95 10.75 -20.07
C LEU A 22 -19.67 10.18 -19.45
N PRO A 23 -19.63 8.90 -19.03
CA PRO A 23 -18.37 8.24 -18.68
C PRO A 23 -17.40 8.18 -19.88
N SER A 24 -17.90 8.48 -21.09
CA SER A 24 -17.21 8.52 -22.38
C SER A 24 -16.12 9.60 -22.50
N LEU A 25 -16.01 10.54 -21.55
CA LEU A 25 -14.96 11.57 -21.54
C LEU A 25 -13.92 11.40 -20.43
N SER A 26 -13.95 10.31 -19.66
CA SER A 26 -12.88 10.00 -18.70
C SER A 26 -11.61 9.45 -19.39
N ARG A 27 -11.11 10.15 -20.40
CA ARG A 27 -9.67 10.08 -20.69
C ARG A 27 -9.00 11.00 -19.68
N GLY A 28 -8.70 10.45 -18.51
CA GLY A 28 -7.81 11.06 -17.52
C GLY A 28 -6.37 11.13 -18.04
N LEU A 29 -6.15 11.73 -19.22
CA LEU A 29 -4.83 12.12 -19.67
C LEU A 29 -4.48 13.39 -18.89
N ILE A 30 -3.89 13.21 -17.71
CA ILE A 30 -3.20 14.29 -17.03
C ILE A 30 -1.94 14.56 -17.86
N SER A 31 -1.95 15.63 -18.66
CA SER A 31 -0.82 16.03 -19.50
C SER A 31 0.46 16.31 -18.71
N ASP A 32 0.33 16.50 -17.39
CA ASP A 32 1.41 16.87 -16.47
C ASP A 32 1.39 16.00 -15.19
N GLY A 33 1.18 14.69 -15.34
CA GLY A 33 1.24 13.74 -14.23
C GLY A 33 2.66 13.60 -13.65
N TYR A 34 2.76 13.21 -12.38
CA TYR A 34 4.06 12.90 -11.79
C TYR A 34 4.69 11.70 -12.51
N ALA A 35 5.84 11.92 -13.17
CA ALA A 35 6.57 10.89 -13.93
C ALA A 35 7.80 10.34 -13.19
N GLY A 36 8.04 10.79 -11.95
CA GLY A 36 9.17 10.37 -11.14
C GLY A 36 8.95 9.02 -10.43
N PRO A 37 9.93 8.57 -9.63
CA PRO A 37 9.82 7.35 -8.85
C PRO A 37 8.69 7.42 -7.82
N LEU A 38 7.88 6.37 -7.72
CA LEU A 38 6.87 6.28 -6.68
C LEU A 38 7.49 5.87 -5.34
N LEU A 39 7.04 6.47 -4.25
CA LEU A 39 7.36 6.01 -2.90
C LEU A 39 6.28 5.02 -2.42
N LEU A 40 6.69 3.79 -2.18
CA LEU A 40 5.86 2.76 -1.54
C LEU A 40 6.41 2.47 -0.15
N GLN A 41 5.60 2.70 0.88
CA GLN A 41 5.91 2.33 2.26
C GLN A 41 4.99 1.19 2.67
N ILE A 42 5.58 0.06 3.02
CA ILE A 42 4.88 -1.15 3.46
C ILE A 42 5.23 -1.38 4.92
N GLN A 43 4.20 -1.56 5.75
CA GLN A 43 4.37 -2.04 7.11
C GLN A 43 3.80 -3.45 7.20
N ALA A 44 4.65 -4.40 7.52
CA ALA A 44 4.22 -5.74 7.87
C ALA A 44 3.89 -5.81 9.36
N GLU A 45 2.60 -5.82 9.68
CA GLU A 45 2.11 -6.11 11.04
C GLU A 45 1.92 -7.62 11.24
N GLY A 46 1.86 -8.08 12.50
CA GLY A 46 1.56 -9.48 12.81
C GLY A 46 2.77 -10.40 12.98
N GLY A 47 3.97 -9.83 13.21
CA GLY A 47 5.15 -10.63 13.56
C GLY A 47 5.86 -11.22 12.34
N TRP A 48 6.24 -10.34 11.40
CA TRP A 48 7.07 -10.74 10.26
C TRP A 48 8.38 -11.38 10.75
N ASP A 49 8.57 -12.65 10.42
CA ASP A 49 9.76 -13.40 10.83
C ASP A 49 10.95 -13.06 9.92
N VAL A 50 11.92 -12.32 10.47
CA VAL A 50 13.17 -12.00 9.77
C VAL A 50 14.13 -13.19 9.72
N THR A 51 14.00 -14.15 10.64
CA THR A 51 14.89 -15.31 10.80
C THR A 51 15.03 -16.14 9.53
N SER A 52 13.97 -16.17 8.71
CA SER A 52 13.91 -16.91 7.45
C SER A 52 13.96 -16.01 6.21
N TYR A 53 14.44 -14.77 6.34
CA TYR A 53 14.54 -13.82 5.22
C TYR A 53 15.85 -13.03 5.23
N VAL A 54 15.93 -11.92 5.99
CA VAL A 54 17.11 -11.05 6.16
C VAL A 54 17.57 -11.08 7.62
N ASP A 55 18.87 -10.94 7.88
CA ASP A 55 19.44 -11.23 9.22
C ASP A 55 19.11 -12.66 9.70
N PRO A 56 19.42 -13.68 8.87
CA PRO A 56 19.02 -15.05 9.15
C PRO A 56 19.64 -15.56 10.45
N LYS A 57 18.85 -16.27 11.28
CA LYS A 57 19.37 -16.95 12.47
C LYS A 57 19.44 -18.46 12.25
N VAL A 58 20.58 -19.02 12.60
CA VAL A 58 20.86 -20.45 12.50
C VAL A 58 20.69 -21.13 13.86
N ASN A 59 20.26 -22.39 13.83
CA ASN A 59 20.17 -23.26 15.01
C ASN A 59 21.52 -23.32 15.73
N GLN A 60 21.48 -23.24 17.05
CA GLN A 60 22.67 -23.33 17.91
C GLN A 60 22.78 -24.73 18.54
N PRO A 61 24.00 -25.29 18.68
CA PRO A 61 24.20 -26.57 19.37
C PRO A 61 23.70 -26.51 20.82
N GLY A 62 22.93 -27.52 21.25
CA GLY A 62 22.40 -27.61 22.61
C GLY A 62 21.14 -26.77 22.88
N GLU A 63 20.74 -25.92 21.93
CA GLU A 63 19.52 -25.11 22.02
C GLU A 63 18.34 -25.73 21.27
N LYS A 64 17.15 -25.19 21.52
CA LYS A 64 15.96 -25.57 20.72
C LYS A 64 16.15 -25.16 19.27
N VAL A 65 15.68 -26.02 18.36
CA VAL A 65 15.62 -25.70 16.93
C VAL A 65 14.67 -24.52 16.71
N ILE A 66 15.17 -23.47 16.05
CA ILE A 66 14.43 -22.26 15.72
C ILE A 66 14.05 -22.18 14.23
N THR A 67 14.84 -22.81 13.34
CA THR A 67 14.55 -22.84 11.90
C THR A 67 14.76 -24.22 11.30
N ASN A 68 13.94 -24.57 10.30
CA ASN A 68 14.09 -25.84 9.57
C ASN A 68 15.17 -25.78 8.49
N TRP A 69 15.31 -24.64 7.81
CA TRP A 69 16.27 -24.49 6.71
C TRP A 69 17.72 -24.60 7.21
N SER A 70 18.02 -24.11 8.42
CA SER A 70 19.39 -24.11 8.94
C SER A 70 19.83 -25.45 9.53
N LYS A 71 19.06 -26.53 9.33
CA LYS A 71 19.47 -27.90 9.70
C LYS A 71 20.48 -28.47 8.71
N SER A 72 20.42 -28.00 7.46
CA SER A 72 21.21 -28.54 6.35
C SER A 72 21.79 -27.45 5.44
N SER A 73 21.57 -26.17 5.74
CA SER A 73 22.00 -25.05 4.92
C SER A 73 22.51 -23.91 5.77
N GLU A 74 23.48 -23.16 5.22
CA GLU A 74 24.02 -21.95 5.83
C GLU A 74 23.45 -20.69 5.17
N PRO A 75 23.42 -19.54 5.86
CA PRO A 75 23.07 -18.26 5.27
C PRO A 75 23.77 -18.00 3.92
N GLY A 76 23.00 -17.55 2.95
CA GLY A 76 23.53 -17.08 1.67
C GLY A 76 23.94 -15.61 1.75
N LEU A 77 24.75 -15.17 0.78
CA LEU A 77 25.19 -13.78 0.67
C LEU A 77 24.95 -13.26 -0.75
N ALA A 78 24.35 -12.07 -0.88
CA ALA A 78 24.19 -11.37 -2.14
C ALA A 78 24.56 -9.89 -1.96
N GLY A 79 25.66 -9.45 -2.58
CA GLY A 79 26.11 -8.06 -2.48
C GLY A 79 26.37 -7.57 -1.05
N GLY A 80 26.81 -8.47 -0.15
CA GLY A 80 26.99 -8.16 1.28
C GLY A 80 25.73 -8.29 2.13
N ILE A 81 24.57 -8.57 1.54
CA ILE A 81 23.32 -8.83 2.27
C ILE A 81 23.23 -10.32 2.59
N SER A 82 23.20 -10.65 3.89
CA SER A 82 22.97 -12.01 4.38
C SER A 82 21.49 -12.36 4.31
N PHE A 83 21.17 -13.53 3.76
CA PHE A 83 19.79 -14.01 3.60
C PHE A 83 19.64 -15.50 3.93
N ALA A 84 18.46 -15.91 4.38
CA ALA A 84 18.16 -17.33 4.58
C ALA A 84 17.90 -18.03 3.23
N PRO A 85 18.56 -19.16 2.89
CA PRO A 85 18.29 -19.95 1.69
C PRO A 85 16.98 -20.76 1.81
N PHE A 86 15.87 -20.05 2.00
CA PHE A 86 14.53 -20.60 2.15
C PHE A 86 13.61 -20.09 1.03
N ALA A 87 12.65 -20.90 0.59
CA ALA A 87 11.74 -20.58 -0.51
C ALA A 87 12.48 -20.01 -1.75
N ASN A 88 12.06 -18.85 -2.25
CA ASN A 88 12.66 -18.18 -3.41
C ASN A 88 13.62 -17.03 -3.03
N ASN A 89 14.10 -16.98 -1.78
CA ASN A 89 14.94 -15.89 -1.28
C ASN A 89 16.22 -15.74 -2.12
N ALA A 90 16.93 -16.85 -2.38
CA ALA A 90 18.20 -16.80 -3.12
C ALA A 90 18.05 -16.11 -4.47
N ASP A 91 17.00 -16.48 -5.19
CA ASP A 91 16.65 -15.93 -6.49
C ASP A 91 16.25 -14.44 -6.40
N PHE A 92 15.46 -14.06 -5.38
CA PHE A 92 15.13 -12.66 -5.11
C PHE A 92 16.38 -11.79 -4.83
N PHE A 93 17.22 -12.20 -3.90
CA PHE A 93 18.41 -11.44 -3.51
C PHE A 93 19.44 -11.37 -4.63
N GLN A 94 19.66 -12.46 -5.38
CA GLN A 94 20.54 -12.45 -6.54
C GLN A 94 20.10 -11.42 -7.59
N ARG A 95 18.79 -11.32 -7.87
CA ARG A 95 18.27 -10.35 -8.83
C ARG A 95 18.31 -8.90 -8.34
N HIS A 96 18.03 -8.67 -7.07
CA HIS A 96 17.69 -7.32 -6.60
C HIS A 96 18.70 -6.66 -5.65
N HIS A 97 19.69 -7.37 -5.10
CA HIS A 97 20.62 -6.83 -4.10
C HIS A 97 21.31 -5.51 -4.51
N LYS A 98 21.63 -5.32 -5.80
CA LYS A 98 22.28 -4.09 -6.30
C LYS A 98 21.43 -2.83 -6.18
N LYS A 99 20.12 -2.98 -5.95
CA LYS A 99 19.15 -1.88 -5.84
C LYS A 99 18.47 -1.86 -4.46
N MET A 100 19.09 -2.49 -3.46
CA MET A 100 18.50 -2.70 -2.15
C MET A 100 19.47 -2.29 -1.04
N LEU A 101 18.92 -1.66 -0.02
CA LEU A 101 19.58 -1.44 1.27
C LEU A 101 18.76 -2.16 2.34
N VAL A 102 19.44 -2.97 3.16
CA VAL A 102 18.83 -3.62 4.32
C VAL A 102 19.43 -3.00 5.56
N ILE A 103 18.56 -2.50 6.45
CA ILE A 103 18.93 -1.99 7.76
C ILE A 103 18.34 -2.95 8.79
N ASN A 104 19.20 -3.71 9.46
CA ASN A 104 18.80 -4.66 10.49
C ASN A 104 18.77 -3.96 11.85
N GLY A 105 17.60 -3.96 12.47
CA GLY A 105 17.39 -3.34 13.77
C GLY A 105 17.32 -1.81 13.68
N ILE A 106 16.12 -1.27 13.85
CA ILE A 106 15.91 0.16 14.05
C ILE A 106 15.33 0.32 15.46
N ASP A 107 16.02 1.08 16.31
CA ASP A 107 15.52 1.39 17.65
C ASP A 107 14.38 2.40 17.56
N MET A 108 13.17 1.95 17.88
CA MET A 108 11.96 2.79 17.90
C MET A 108 11.85 3.64 19.17
N GLN A 109 12.79 3.51 20.12
CA GLN A 109 12.84 4.25 21.38
C GLN A 109 11.53 4.16 22.19
N THR A 110 10.84 3.02 22.09
CA THR A 110 9.56 2.80 22.76
C THR A 110 9.33 1.31 22.98
N ASN A 111 8.55 0.98 24.02
CA ASN A 111 8.04 -0.36 24.28
C ASN A 111 6.56 -0.52 23.90
N SER A 112 5.93 0.53 23.35
CA SER A 112 4.53 0.53 22.94
C SER A 112 4.40 0.22 21.46
N HIS A 113 3.58 -0.77 21.11
CA HIS A 113 3.33 -1.13 19.70
C HIS A 113 2.79 0.06 18.89
N SER A 114 1.77 0.76 19.40
CA SER A 114 1.16 1.89 18.70
C SER A 114 2.14 3.06 18.53
N THR A 115 2.98 3.31 19.54
CA THR A 115 4.02 4.33 19.48
C THR A 115 5.12 3.95 18.48
N GLY A 116 5.48 2.67 18.41
CA GLY A 116 6.44 2.17 17.42
C GLY A 116 5.94 2.34 15.99
N VAL A 117 4.65 2.07 15.73
CA VAL A 117 4.02 2.40 14.45
C VAL A 117 4.13 3.90 14.18
N LEU A 118 3.71 4.75 15.11
CA LEU A 118 3.81 6.20 14.95
C LEU A 118 5.25 6.65 14.62
N HIS A 119 6.26 6.14 15.33
CA HIS A 119 7.66 6.45 15.07
C HIS A 119 8.09 6.00 13.66
N ASN A 120 7.77 4.75 13.28
CA ASN A 120 8.12 4.21 11.98
C ASN A 120 7.58 5.04 10.80
N TRP A 121 6.36 5.57 10.93
CA TRP A 121 5.74 6.36 9.87
C TRP A 121 6.09 7.85 9.90
N SER A 122 6.29 8.44 11.08
CA SER A 122 6.43 9.89 11.26
C SER A 122 7.82 10.36 11.72
N GLY A 123 8.69 9.44 12.13
CA GLY A 123 10.02 9.72 12.67
C GLY A 123 10.02 10.24 14.12
N ARG A 124 8.92 10.10 14.87
CA ARG A 124 8.81 10.59 16.26
C ARG A 124 7.85 9.74 17.09
N ASN A 125 8.11 9.64 18.40
CA ASN A 125 7.23 8.97 19.39
C ASN A 125 5.98 9.76 19.81
N ALA A 126 5.78 10.97 19.29
CA ALA A 126 4.67 11.84 19.66
C ALA A 126 3.94 12.30 18.41
N GLU A 127 2.61 12.39 18.53
CA GLU A 127 1.73 12.80 17.45
C GLU A 127 2.04 14.21 16.95
N GLY A 128 1.64 14.48 15.71
CA GLY A 128 1.73 15.81 15.11
C GLY A 128 2.68 15.92 13.91
N PHE A 129 3.41 14.85 13.56
CA PHE A 129 4.18 14.79 12.31
C PHE A 129 3.44 13.97 11.23
N PRO A 130 3.49 14.42 9.96
CA PRO A 130 2.91 13.67 8.85
C PRO A 130 3.71 12.40 8.57
N ALA A 131 3.05 11.40 7.99
CA ALA A 131 3.72 10.22 7.47
C ALA A 131 4.73 10.60 6.36
N LEU A 132 5.80 9.81 6.21
CA LEU A 132 6.79 10.01 5.14
C LEU A 132 6.14 10.04 3.74
N THR A 133 5.16 9.18 3.48
CA THR A 133 4.38 9.18 2.24
C THR A 133 3.60 10.46 2.02
N ALA A 134 3.05 11.07 3.07
CA ALA A 134 2.35 12.34 3.01
C ALA A 134 3.33 13.49 2.67
N LEU A 135 4.52 13.50 3.28
CA LEU A 135 5.58 14.47 2.97
C LEU A 135 6.05 14.35 1.52
N PHE A 136 6.32 13.11 1.07
CA PHE A 136 6.73 12.83 -0.29
C PHE A 136 5.71 13.34 -1.31
N SER A 137 4.42 13.07 -1.06
CA SER A 137 3.32 13.46 -1.94
C SER A 137 3.11 14.98 -1.97
N ALA A 138 3.19 15.64 -0.80
CA ALA A 138 3.09 17.09 -0.69
C ALA A 138 4.22 17.82 -1.43
N HIS A 139 5.42 17.24 -1.48
CA HIS A 139 6.55 17.79 -2.19
C HIS A 139 6.42 17.65 -3.71
N HIS A 140 6.07 16.45 -4.19
CA HIS A 140 6.17 16.13 -5.61
C HIS A 140 4.91 16.42 -6.43
N SER A 141 3.72 16.28 -5.85
CA SER A 141 2.47 16.45 -6.60
C SER A 141 1.30 16.91 -5.74
N PRO A 142 1.40 18.04 -5.00
CA PRO A 142 0.34 18.47 -4.08
C PRO A 142 -0.99 18.84 -4.76
N LYS A 143 -0.97 19.05 -6.08
CA LYS A 143 -2.14 19.41 -6.90
C LYS A 143 -2.75 18.23 -7.66
N ALA A 144 -2.15 17.04 -7.59
CA ALA A 144 -2.74 15.86 -8.24
C ALA A 144 -4.11 15.53 -7.62
N ALA A 145 -4.99 14.91 -8.41
CA ALA A 145 -6.30 14.49 -7.93
C ALA A 145 -6.22 13.44 -6.81
N MET A 146 -5.22 12.56 -6.88
CA MET A 146 -4.94 11.50 -5.91
C MET A 146 -3.43 11.46 -5.61
N PRO A 147 -2.90 12.45 -4.86
CA PRO A 147 -1.45 12.61 -4.67
C PRO A 147 -0.87 11.57 -3.70
N TYR A 148 -1.69 11.09 -2.77
CA TYR A 148 -1.33 10.08 -1.78
C TYR A 148 -2.46 9.05 -1.69
N ILE A 149 -2.13 7.78 -1.94
CA ILE A 149 -3.04 6.65 -1.78
C ILE A 149 -2.66 5.89 -0.51
N ASN A 150 -3.63 5.67 0.38
CA ASN A 150 -3.44 4.93 1.61
C ASN A 150 -4.33 3.67 1.61
N PHE A 151 -3.71 2.51 1.82
CA PHE A 151 -4.41 1.22 1.80
C PHE A 151 -4.97 0.78 3.15
N GLY A 152 -4.76 1.55 4.22
CA GLY A 152 -5.06 1.15 5.59
C GLY A 152 -3.95 1.53 6.56
N GLY A 153 -4.19 1.29 7.85
CA GLY A 153 -3.20 1.57 8.91
C GLY A 153 -2.97 3.05 9.17
N PHE A 154 -1.69 3.42 9.33
CA PHE A 154 -1.27 4.79 9.63
C PHE A 154 -1.35 5.68 8.39
N GLY A 155 -1.94 6.87 8.53
CA GLY A 155 -2.19 7.77 7.39
C GLY A 155 -2.21 9.25 7.77
N SER A 156 -1.56 9.62 8.88
CA SER A 156 -1.57 10.99 9.36
C SER A 156 -0.90 11.93 8.35
N THR A 157 -1.62 12.94 7.86
CA THR A 157 -1.06 13.91 6.90
C THR A 157 -0.79 15.27 7.51
N GLN A 158 -1.25 15.54 8.73
CA GLN A 158 -1.08 16.84 9.40
C GLN A 158 -1.44 18.04 8.49
N ASN A 159 -2.46 17.87 7.64
CA ASN A 159 -2.94 18.85 6.66
C ASN A 159 -1.93 19.26 5.56
N VAL A 160 -0.80 18.58 5.39
CA VAL A 160 0.17 18.90 4.31
C VAL A 160 -0.31 18.42 2.94
N VAL A 161 -1.12 17.35 2.91
CA VAL A 161 -1.74 16.80 1.70
C VAL A 161 -3.00 16.03 2.08
N ARG A 162 -3.90 15.84 1.11
CA ARG A 162 -5.06 14.94 1.24
C ARG A 162 -4.67 13.54 0.77
N PHE A 163 -5.23 12.51 1.38
CA PHE A 163 -5.07 11.14 0.92
C PHE A 163 -6.40 10.56 0.44
N THR A 164 -6.30 9.62 -0.50
CA THR A 164 -7.41 8.77 -0.93
C THR A 164 -7.26 7.41 -0.28
N ARG A 165 -8.31 6.97 0.44
CA ARG A 165 -8.30 5.65 1.09
C ARG A 165 -8.87 4.60 0.14
N LEU A 166 -8.09 3.56 -0.15
CA LEU A 166 -8.54 2.34 -0.83
C LEU A 166 -8.45 1.21 0.19
N GLN A 167 -9.57 0.79 0.78
CA GLN A 167 -9.55 -0.13 1.92
C GLN A 167 -9.04 -1.51 1.51
N ASP A 168 -7.90 -1.93 2.07
CA ASP A 168 -7.34 -3.28 2.16
C ASP A 168 -7.33 -4.13 0.86
N ASN A 169 -7.64 -3.52 -0.29
CA ASN A 169 -7.72 -4.19 -1.56
C ASN A 169 -7.02 -3.34 -2.66
N PRO A 170 -5.76 -3.66 -2.95
CA PRO A 170 -5.01 -3.05 -4.05
C PRO A 170 -5.68 -3.16 -5.42
N GLU A 171 -6.55 -4.16 -5.65
CA GLU A 171 -7.28 -4.33 -6.91
C GLU A 171 -8.26 -3.17 -7.17
N GLN A 172 -8.69 -2.44 -6.12
CA GLN A 172 -9.49 -1.23 -6.30
C GLN A 172 -8.75 -0.18 -7.12
N LEU A 173 -7.40 -0.15 -7.08
CA LEU A 173 -6.62 0.74 -7.94
C LEU A 173 -6.79 0.35 -9.42
N GLY A 174 -6.80 -0.95 -9.72
CA GLY A 174 -7.09 -1.45 -11.07
C GLY A 174 -8.46 -0.98 -11.57
N ARG A 175 -9.48 -1.00 -10.71
CA ARG A 175 -10.83 -0.49 -11.04
C ARG A 175 -10.86 1.02 -11.30
N VAL A 176 -10.02 1.80 -10.61
CA VAL A 176 -9.90 3.25 -10.85
C VAL A 176 -9.16 3.54 -12.16
N LEU A 177 -8.12 2.75 -12.48
CA LEU A 177 -7.34 2.90 -13.70
C LEU A 177 -8.11 2.42 -14.95
N GLU A 178 -8.89 1.37 -14.80
CA GLU A 178 -9.60 0.70 -15.89
C GLU A 178 -11.11 0.54 -15.58
N PRO A 179 -11.85 1.65 -15.35
CA PRO A 179 -13.23 1.61 -14.86
C PRO A 179 -14.22 0.93 -15.81
N ASN A 180 -13.85 0.80 -17.09
CA ASN A 180 -14.69 0.20 -18.14
C ASN A 180 -14.25 -1.22 -18.54
N LEU A 181 -13.23 -1.79 -17.90
CA LEU A 181 -12.69 -3.12 -18.25
C LEU A 181 -12.98 -4.21 -17.21
N SER A 182 -13.49 -3.85 -16.03
CA SER A 182 -13.80 -4.81 -14.96
C SER A 182 -15.25 -5.28 -15.03
N GLY A 183 -15.47 -6.54 -15.41
CA GLY A 183 -16.64 -7.30 -14.96
C GLY A 183 -16.33 -7.95 -13.60
N TYR A 184 -17.36 -8.37 -12.87
CA TYR A 184 -17.18 -9.17 -11.65
C TYR A 184 -17.81 -10.53 -11.92
N HIS A 185 -17.02 -11.60 -11.92
CA HIS A 185 -17.55 -12.95 -12.07
C HIS A 185 -18.16 -13.36 -10.73
N THR A 186 -19.49 -13.43 -10.67
CA THR A 186 -20.18 -14.09 -9.58
C THR A 186 -20.09 -15.61 -9.77
N PRO A 187 -19.65 -16.37 -8.76
CA PRO A 187 -19.64 -17.82 -8.81
C PRO A 187 -20.99 -18.38 -9.25
N ASN A 188 -20.95 -19.40 -10.10
CA ASN A 188 -22.14 -20.12 -10.54
C ASN A 188 -21.86 -21.63 -10.56
N GLN A 189 -22.88 -22.42 -10.88
CA GLN A 189 -22.81 -23.89 -10.88
C GLN A 189 -21.74 -24.51 -11.81
N TYR A 190 -21.05 -23.70 -12.62
CA TYR A 190 -20.01 -24.11 -13.56
C TYR A 190 -18.62 -23.49 -13.27
N ASN A 191 -18.52 -22.49 -12.40
CA ASN A 191 -17.26 -21.82 -12.09
C ASN A 191 -17.33 -21.15 -10.70
N ASP A 192 -16.45 -21.59 -9.80
CA ASP A 192 -16.35 -21.12 -8.41
C ASP A 192 -15.45 -19.89 -8.23
N TYR A 193 -14.90 -19.33 -9.32
CA TYR A 193 -14.07 -18.12 -9.25
C TYR A 193 -14.90 -16.90 -8.85
N ASP A 194 -14.55 -16.28 -7.71
CA ASP A 194 -15.07 -14.99 -7.26
C ASP A 194 -13.97 -13.94 -7.44
N GLY A 195 -14.09 -13.08 -8.45
CA GLY A 195 -13.03 -12.12 -8.77
C GLY A 195 -13.25 -11.32 -10.06
N PRO A 196 -12.35 -10.37 -10.36
CA PRO A 196 -12.45 -9.52 -11.54
C PRO A 196 -12.31 -10.32 -12.84
N THR A 197 -13.17 -10.06 -13.82
CA THR A 197 -12.98 -10.51 -15.21
C THR A 197 -12.44 -9.37 -16.05
N TYR A 198 -11.35 -9.65 -16.77
CA TYR A 198 -10.68 -8.68 -17.64
C TYR A 198 -11.08 -8.93 -19.09
N PHE A 199 -11.76 -7.99 -19.74
CA PHE A 199 -12.19 -8.08 -21.14
C PHE A 199 -11.10 -7.67 -22.14
N ARG A 200 -9.84 -8.07 -21.94
CA ARG A 200 -8.82 -7.88 -22.97
C ARG A 200 -8.88 -9.04 -23.96
N GLU A 201 -9.18 -8.74 -25.23
CA GLU A 201 -8.76 -9.60 -26.33
C GLU A 201 -7.23 -9.55 -26.40
N ALA A 202 -6.62 -10.73 -26.59
CA ALA A 202 -5.17 -10.88 -26.73
C ALA A 202 -4.63 -10.25 -28.03
#